data_AF-A0A1H6LYY2-F1
#
_entry.id   AF-A0A1H6LYY2-F1
#
_cell.length_a   1.000
_cell.length_b   1.000
_cell.length_c   1.000
_cell.angle_alpha   90.00
_cell.angle_beta   90.00
_cell.angle_gamma   90.00
#
_symmetry.space_group_name_H-M   'P 1'
#
loop_
_entity.id
_entity.type
_entity.pdbx_description
1 polymer ?
#
loop_
_entity_poly.entity_id
_entity_poly.type
_entity_poly.pdbx_seq_one_letter_code
_entity_poly.pdbx_strand_id
1 'polypeptide(L)'
;MIKNKDGEFQSIFPSLREDRIEYAIISLASKQIVDLDTDKKNNRVFILRTSYYQVQKEIVEAINRREGKNLKPSSSPYNVSDIKKALEVLKITSIRVNNKNGKKQYLFNRIKDMYLEDKKVVIELGSMVADYINVGDWRATDKDSILASKGAYELKMRVLLNMNFRYATENSVYNPSLDFLIEKLGISKDTNKRTTLQMVVRILEKMQEVEKIEVEKKYSGKKLENAIFKIYPSKEFVSVMINNNKLTKRTKDNEYV
;
A
#
# COMPACT_ATOMS: atom_id res chain seq x y z
N MET A 1 14.95 -5.06 10.69
CA MET A 1 15.13 -6.38 11.36
C MET A 1 15.30 -6.16 12.85
N ILE A 2 14.45 -6.73 13.71
CA ILE A 2 14.64 -6.73 15.17
C ILE A 2 15.10 -8.14 15.56
N LYS A 3 16.14 -8.22 16.38
CA LYS A 3 16.69 -9.47 16.89
C LYS A 3 15.92 -9.85 18.16
N ASN A 4 15.34 -11.05 18.22
CA ASN A 4 14.80 -11.56 19.47
C ASN A 4 15.94 -11.99 20.41
N LYS A 5 15.61 -12.20 21.69
CA LYS A 5 16.55 -12.67 22.72
C LYS A 5 17.26 -13.98 22.35
N ASP A 6 16.66 -14.78 21.47
CA ASP A 6 17.16 -16.09 21.04
C ASP A 6 18.02 -16.03 19.77
N GLY A 7 18.34 -14.83 19.27
CA GLY A 7 19.25 -14.66 18.14
C GLY A 7 18.66 -14.96 16.76
N GLU A 8 17.45 -15.52 16.67
CA GLU A 8 16.76 -15.75 15.40
C GLU A 8 16.24 -14.44 14.78
N PHE A 9 16.48 -14.30 13.47
CA PHE A 9 16.02 -13.16 12.68
C PHE A 9 14.56 -13.37 12.26
N GLN A 10 13.63 -12.66 12.90
CA GLN A 10 12.26 -12.63 12.40
C GLN A 10 12.18 -11.68 11.19
N SER A 11 11.76 -12.22 10.04
CA SER A 11 11.38 -11.41 8.88
C SER A 11 10.08 -10.68 9.21
N ILE A 12 10.18 -9.50 9.82
CA ILE A 12 9.04 -8.62 10.04
C ILE A 12 8.75 -7.97 8.69
N PHE A 13 8.03 -8.68 7.81
CA PHE A 13 7.34 -8.01 6.72
C PHE A 13 6.34 -7.04 7.35
N PRO A 14 6.13 -5.85 6.75
CA PRO A 14 5.02 -5.00 7.13
C PRO A 14 3.75 -5.85 7.24
N SER A 15 3.16 -5.85 8.45
CA SER A 15 1.84 -6.42 8.64
C SER A 15 0.80 -5.36 8.23
N LEU A 16 -0.48 -5.69 8.37
CA LEU A 16 -1.56 -4.73 8.12
C LEU A 16 -1.32 -3.37 8.79
N ARG A 17 -0.76 -3.36 10.01
CA ARG A 17 -0.49 -2.12 10.76
C ARG A 17 0.55 -1.26 10.06
N GLU A 18 1.73 -1.82 9.76
CA GLU A 18 2.83 -1.08 9.13
C GLU A 18 2.44 -0.60 7.72
N ASP A 19 1.82 -1.47 6.91
CA ASP A 19 1.38 -1.12 5.56
C ASP A 19 0.36 0.03 5.62
N ARG A 20 -0.66 -0.07 6.48
CA ARG A 20 -1.71 0.96 6.58
C ARG A 20 -1.17 2.30 7.09
N ILE A 21 -0.21 2.27 8.01
CA ILE A 21 0.46 3.48 8.50
C ILE A 21 1.37 4.08 7.43
N GLU A 22 2.09 3.27 6.66
CA GLU A 22 2.85 3.76 5.51
C GLU A 22 1.95 4.48 4.50
N TYR A 23 0.82 3.88 4.12
CA TYR A 23 -0.14 4.54 3.23
C TYR A 23 -0.74 5.82 3.83
N ALA A 24 -0.90 5.89 5.16
CA ALA A 24 -1.35 7.10 5.83
C ALA A 24 -0.28 8.20 5.74
N ILE A 25 1.00 7.86 5.90
CA ILE A 25 2.13 8.78 5.72
C ILE A 25 2.21 9.27 4.27
N ILE A 26 2.08 8.37 3.30
CA ILE A 26 2.04 8.72 1.88
C ILE A 26 0.88 9.70 1.63
N SER A 27 -0.32 9.41 2.15
CA SER A 27 -1.47 10.32 2.00
C SER A 27 -1.25 11.68 2.68
N LEU A 28 -0.65 11.72 3.86
CA LEU A 28 -0.36 12.98 4.54
C LEU A 28 0.69 13.82 3.79
N ALA A 29 1.81 13.20 3.43
CA ALA A 29 2.86 13.83 2.63
C ALA A 29 2.29 14.35 1.31
N SER A 30 1.32 13.64 0.73
CA SER A 30 0.70 14.04 -0.52
C SER A 30 -0.20 15.28 -0.44
N LYS A 31 -0.79 15.54 0.73
CA LYS A 31 -1.72 16.67 0.98
C LYS A 31 -1.00 17.91 1.49
N GLN A 32 0.20 17.75 2.02
CA GLN A 32 0.98 18.81 2.64
C GLN A 32 2.07 19.24 1.65
N ILE A 33 2.50 20.50 1.72
CA ILE A 33 3.75 20.90 1.09
C ILE A 33 4.83 20.09 1.80
N VAL A 34 5.41 19.11 1.10
CA VAL A 34 6.54 18.35 1.63
C VAL A 34 7.74 19.26 1.54
N ASP A 35 8.30 19.63 2.70
CA ASP A 35 9.47 20.48 2.72
C ASP A 35 10.64 19.70 2.08
N LEU A 36 11.29 20.33 1.11
CA LEU A 36 12.59 19.90 0.61
C LEU A 36 13.64 20.45 1.58
N ASP A 37 14.18 19.57 2.41
CA ASP A 37 15.24 19.90 3.36
C ASP A 37 16.54 19.17 2.97
N THR A 38 17.61 19.40 3.70
CA THR A 38 18.86 18.68 3.60
C THR A 38 19.09 17.80 4.81
N ASP A 39 19.41 16.53 4.61
CA ASP A 39 19.79 15.64 5.72
C ASP A 39 21.12 16.09 6.35
N LYS A 40 21.53 15.41 7.44
CA LYS A 40 22.82 15.62 8.12
C LYS A 40 24.07 15.47 7.22
N LYS A 41 23.91 15.01 5.99
CA LYS A 41 24.94 14.80 4.97
C LYS A 41 24.73 15.69 3.72
N ASN A 42 23.90 16.72 3.82
CA ASN A 42 23.54 17.65 2.74
C ASN A 42 22.82 17.03 1.53
N ASN A 43 22.21 15.84 1.67
CA ASN A 43 21.37 15.27 0.64
C ASN A 43 19.95 15.81 0.76
N ARG A 44 19.34 16.15 -0.38
CA ARG A 44 17.91 16.53 -0.41
C ARG A 44 17.06 15.41 0.16
N VAL A 45 16.20 15.75 1.12
CA VAL A 45 15.22 14.85 1.74
C VAL A 45 13.84 15.48 1.73
N PHE A 46 12.85 14.62 1.57
CA PHE A 46 11.45 14.99 1.69
C PHE A 46 11.03 14.80 3.14
N ILE A 47 10.62 15.88 3.79
CA ILE A 47 10.25 15.87 5.20
C ILE A 47 8.74 16.05 5.36
N LEU A 48 8.12 15.08 6.04
CA LEU A 48 6.75 15.22 6.54
C LEU A 48 6.78 15.59 8.03
N ARG A 49 6.26 16.78 8.36
CA ARG A 49 6.03 17.22 9.74
C ARG A 49 4.57 16.96 10.12
N THR A 50 4.33 15.97 10.98
CA THR A 50 2.97 15.51 11.34
C THR A 50 2.82 15.27 12.84
N SER A 51 1.69 14.72 13.26
CA SER A 51 1.45 14.23 14.63
C SER A 51 0.82 12.85 14.58
N TYR A 52 0.96 12.06 15.65
CA TYR A 52 0.28 10.78 15.76
C TYR A 52 -1.24 10.92 15.60
N TYR A 53 -1.82 12.01 16.10
CA TYR A 53 -3.23 12.33 15.93
C TYR A 53 -3.61 12.53 14.45
N GLN A 54 -2.78 13.20 13.66
CA GLN A 54 -3.03 13.37 12.22
C GLN A 54 -2.97 12.04 11.47
N VAL A 55 -2.06 11.13 11.84
CA VAL A 55 -2.02 9.77 11.28
C VAL A 55 -3.30 9.00 11.61
N GLN A 56 -3.77 9.07 12.86
CA GLN A 56 -5.04 8.46 13.27
C GLN A 56 -6.23 9.06 12.49
N LYS A 57 -6.27 10.39 12.37
CA LYS A 57 -7.30 11.12 11.65
C LYS A 57 -7.37 10.68 10.19
N GLU A 58 -6.23 10.57 9.51
CA GLU A 58 -6.15 10.14 8.12
C GLU A 58 -6.79 8.75 7.90
N ILE A 59 -6.50 7.80 8.79
CA ILE A 59 -7.05 6.44 8.74
C ILE A 59 -8.56 6.42 9.03
N VAL A 60 -8.99 7.18 10.04
CA VAL A 60 -10.40 7.22 10.45
C VAL A 60 -11.28 7.91 9.41
N GLU A 61 -10.80 9.00 8.80
CA GLU A 61 -11.55 9.68 7.73
C GLU A 61 -11.77 8.76 6.53
N ALA A 62 -10.76 7.96 6.15
CA ALA A 62 -10.90 6.95 5.11
C ALA A 62 -11.95 5.89 5.46
N ILE A 63 -11.95 5.37 6.69
CA ILE A 63 -12.99 4.44 7.18
C ILE A 63 -14.37 5.10 7.10
N ASN A 64 -14.51 6.33 7.57
CA ASN A 64 -15.79 7.04 7.59
C ASN A 64 -16.37 7.20 6.19
N ARG A 65 -15.54 7.61 5.21
CA ARG A 65 -15.97 7.74 3.82
C ARG A 65 -16.35 6.40 3.20
N ARG A 66 -15.57 5.34 3.47
CA ARG A 66 -15.80 4.03 2.84
C ARG A 66 -16.96 3.25 3.45
N GLU A 67 -17.16 3.39 4.75
CA GLU A 67 -18.15 2.62 5.52
C GLU A 67 -19.39 3.45 5.91
N GLY A 68 -19.48 4.72 5.52
CA GLY A 68 -20.59 5.61 5.90
C GLY A 68 -20.68 5.85 7.40
N LYS A 69 -19.52 5.89 8.09
CA LYS A 69 -19.42 6.06 9.55
C LYS A 69 -19.07 7.49 9.93
N ASN A 70 -19.22 7.81 11.22
CA ASN A 70 -18.82 9.09 11.80
C ASN A 70 -17.97 8.90 13.06
N LEU A 71 -16.88 8.14 12.91
CA LEU A 71 -15.91 7.88 13.97
C LEU A 71 -15.00 9.09 14.22
N LYS A 72 -14.58 9.26 15.47
CA LYS A 72 -13.56 10.27 15.85
C LYS A 72 -12.15 9.71 15.64
N PRO A 73 -11.11 10.54 15.44
CA PRO A 73 -9.74 10.07 15.28
C PRO A 73 -9.24 9.16 16.43
N SER A 74 -9.71 9.39 17.65
CA SER A 74 -9.42 8.54 18.82
C SER A 74 -9.97 7.11 18.69
N SER A 75 -10.91 6.86 17.78
CA SER A 75 -11.44 5.54 17.43
C SER A 75 -10.61 4.82 16.36
N SER A 76 -9.44 5.36 16.02
CA SER A 76 -8.47 4.69 15.16
C SER A 76 -8.16 3.28 15.68
N PRO A 77 -8.02 2.27 14.80
CA PRO A 77 -7.61 0.92 15.19
C PRO A 77 -6.18 0.87 15.76
N TYR A 78 -5.41 1.96 15.63
CA TYR A 78 -4.05 2.09 16.13
C TYR A 78 -3.94 3.27 17.09
N ASN A 79 -3.44 3.00 18.30
CA ASN A 79 -3.10 4.02 19.28
C ASN A 79 -1.72 4.63 18.98
N VAL A 80 -1.30 5.62 19.77
CA VAL A 80 0.00 6.30 19.60
C VAL A 80 1.18 5.34 19.68
N SER A 81 1.15 4.38 20.62
CA SER A 81 2.22 3.38 20.77
C SER A 81 2.29 2.45 19.55
N ASP A 82 1.15 2.02 19.00
CA ASP A 82 1.10 1.21 17.78
C ASP A 82 1.70 1.96 16.60
N ILE A 83 1.38 3.24 16.46
CA ILE A 83 1.91 4.07 15.39
C ILE A 83 3.42 4.23 15.53
N LYS A 84 3.92 4.57 16.73
CA LYS A 84 5.35 4.68 16.99
C LYS A 84 6.10 3.39 16.64
N LYS A 85 5.61 2.23 17.09
CA LYS A 85 6.21 0.92 16.80
C LYS A 85 6.23 0.62 15.30
N ALA A 86 5.13 0.89 14.60
CA ALA A 86 5.07 0.67 13.15
C ALA A 86 6.07 1.54 12.40
N LEU A 87 6.22 2.79 12.80
CA LEU A 87 7.19 3.72 12.23
C LEU A 87 8.64 3.28 12.47
N GLU A 88 8.96 2.78 13.66
CA GLU A 88 10.26 2.18 13.98
C GLU A 88 10.55 0.97 13.08
N VAL A 89 9.56 0.09 12.88
CA VAL A 89 9.67 -1.05 11.96
C VAL A 89 9.90 -0.58 10.52
N LEU A 90 9.12 0.39 10.04
CA LEU A 90 9.26 0.94 8.68
C LEU A 90 10.64 1.59 8.46
N LYS A 91 11.20 2.27 9.47
CA LYS A 91 12.54 2.88 9.43
C LYS A 91 13.65 1.85 9.28
N ILE A 92 13.57 0.72 9.99
CA ILE A 92 14.60 -0.34 9.93
C ILE A 92 14.35 -1.37 8.80
N THR A 93 13.29 -1.20 8.02
CA THR A 93 12.92 -2.10 6.93
C THR A 93 13.54 -1.59 5.63
N SER A 94 14.39 -2.43 5.03
CA SER A 94 14.97 -2.17 3.72
C SER A 94 14.43 -3.17 2.69
N ILE A 95 14.10 -2.66 1.52
CA ILE A 95 13.61 -3.46 0.38
C ILE A 95 14.78 -3.69 -0.56
N ARG A 96 15.03 -4.96 -0.88
CA ARG A 96 16.02 -5.37 -1.85
C ARG A 96 15.33 -5.73 -3.16
N VAL A 97 15.61 -4.99 -4.21
CA VAL A 97 15.13 -5.29 -5.56
C VAL A 97 16.30 -5.76 -6.42
N ASN A 98 16.19 -6.98 -6.92
CA ASN A 98 17.14 -7.55 -7.85
C ASN A 98 16.66 -7.29 -9.28
N ASN A 99 17.56 -6.91 -10.18
CA ASN A 99 17.23 -6.89 -11.61
C ASN A 99 16.94 -8.32 -12.12
N LYS A 100 16.36 -8.43 -13.33
CA LYS A 100 15.98 -9.72 -13.95
C LYS A 100 17.11 -10.76 -14.00
N ASN A 101 18.36 -10.31 -13.96
CA ASN A 101 19.55 -11.16 -14.05
C ASN A 101 20.23 -11.38 -12.68
N GLY A 102 19.66 -10.87 -11.58
CA GLY A 102 20.24 -10.93 -10.23
C GLY A 102 21.50 -10.08 -10.01
N LYS A 103 21.98 -9.35 -11.03
CA LYS A 103 23.28 -8.67 -11.05
C LYS A 103 23.29 -7.28 -10.43
N LYS A 104 22.18 -6.55 -10.48
CA LYS A 104 22.08 -5.19 -9.95
C LYS A 104 21.08 -5.18 -8.81
N GLN A 105 21.57 -4.82 -7.63
CA GLN A 105 20.80 -4.73 -6.42
C GLN A 105 20.49 -3.26 -6.15
N TYR A 106 19.21 -2.94 -6.03
CA TYR A 106 18.78 -1.68 -5.48
C TYR A 106 18.28 -1.90 -4.06
N LEU A 107 18.77 -1.09 -3.12
CA LEU A 107 18.32 -1.08 -1.74
C LEU A 107 17.59 0.23 -1.50
N PHE A 108 16.35 0.13 -1.04
CA PHE A 108 15.53 1.29 -0.72
C PHE A 108 14.98 1.16 0.69
N ASN A 109 14.88 2.29 1.38
CA ASN A 109 14.16 2.37 2.65
C ASN A 109 12.79 2.99 2.39
N ARG A 110 11.78 2.60 3.17
CA ARG A 110 10.44 3.23 3.12
C ARG A 110 10.45 4.56 3.86
N ILE A 111 11.00 4.55 5.08
CA ILE A 111 11.30 5.73 5.88
C ILE A 111 12.82 5.78 6.06
N LYS A 112 13.41 6.94 5.82
CA LYS A 112 14.85 7.16 5.99
C LYS A 112 15.20 7.38 7.46
N ASP A 113 14.50 8.30 8.11
CA ASP A 113 14.66 8.59 9.53
C ASP A 113 13.34 9.11 10.14
N MET A 114 13.29 9.12 11.47
CA MET A 114 12.21 9.65 12.28
C MET A 114 12.72 10.20 13.59
N TYR A 115 12.24 11.38 13.97
CA TYR A 115 12.50 11.99 15.27
C TYR A 115 11.35 12.90 15.69
N LEU A 116 11.40 13.38 16.93
CA LEU A 116 10.47 14.37 17.47
C LEU A 116 11.11 15.76 17.41
N GLU A 117 10.36 16.74 16.92
CA GLU A 117 10.74 18.15 16.88
C GLU A 117 9.49 18.96 17.26
N ASP A 118 9.57 19.82 18.28
CA ASP A 118 8.45 20.67 18.74
C ASP A 118 7.10 19.95 18.89
N LYS A 119 7.12 18.77 19.53
CA LYS A 119 5.96 17.88 19.73
C LYS A 119 5.34 17.32 18.42
N LYS A 120 5.95 17.56 17.27
CA LYS A 120 5.63 16.93 16.00
C LYS A 120 6.51 15.71 15.78
N VAL A 121 5.97 14.77 15.02
CA VAL A 121 6.70 13.64 14.46
C VAL A 121 7.23 14.10 13.11
N VAL A 122 8.55 14.13 12.99
CA VAL A 122 9.24 14.45 11.74
C VAL A 122 9.65 13.15 11.08
N ILE A 123 9.22 12.97 9.83
CA ILE A 123 9.47 11.75 9.05
C ILE A 123 10.28 12.15 7.81
N GLU A 124 11.52 11.67 7.74
CA GLU A 124 12.30 11.75 6.51
C GLU A 124 11.88 10.59 5.60
N LEU A 125 11.30 10.91 4.45
CA LEU A 125 10.83 9.91 3.51
C LEU A 125 12.01 9.21 2.83
N GLY A 126 11.91 7.89 2.67
CA GLY A 126 12.87 7.14 1.87
C GLY A 126 12.73 7.44 0.38
N SER A 127 13.77 7.16 -0.40
CA SER A 127 13.82 7.50 -1.84
C SER A 127 12.65 6.92 -2.64
N MET A 128 12.18 5.72 -2.31
CA MET A 128 11.01 5.13 -2.97
C MET A 128 9.74 5.97 -2.77
N VAL A 129 9.48 6.41 -1.54
CA VAL A 129 8.28 7.21 -1.23
C VAL A 129 8.43 8.63 -1.81
N ALA A 130 9.62 9.21 -1.71
CA ALA A 130 9.95 10.48 -2.32
C ALA A 130 9.70 10.45 -3.84
N ASP A 131 10.23 9.45 -4.54
CA ASP A 131 10.03 9.29 -5.98
C ASP A 131 8.54 9.13 -6.32
N TYR A 132 7.83 8.27 -5.59
CA TYR A 132 6.38 8.05 -5.76
C TYR A 132 5.56 9.34 -5.59
N ILE A 133 5.97 10.21 -4.67
CA ILE A 133 5.36 11.53 -4.48
C ILE A 133 5.69 12.46 -5.66
N ASN A 134 6.97 12.55 -6.03
CA ASN A 134 7.47 13.46 -7.08
C ASN A 134 6.86 13.17 -8.45
N VAL A 135 6.72 11.91 -8.84
CA VAL A 135 6.13 11.58 -10.15
C VAL A 135 4.61 11.73 -10.20
N GLY A 136 3.98 12.05 -9.06
CA GLY A 136 2.53 12.20 -8.91
C GLY A 136 1.76 10.88 -8.89
N ASP A 137 2.45 9.75 -8.75
CA ASP A 137 1.87 8.41 -8.83
C ASP A 137 0.87 8.14 -7.70
N TRP A 138 1.09 8.72 -6.52
CA TRP A 138 0.19 8.64 -5.37
C TRP A 138 -1.23 9.17 -5.66
N ARG A 139 -1.36 10.17 -6.54
CA ARG A 139 -2.67 10.74 -6.91
C ARG A 139 -3.52 9.76 -7.69
N ALA A 140 -2.89 8.75 -8.29
CA ALA A 140 -3.56 7.76 -9.11
C ALA A 140 -4.22 6.63 -8.30
N THR A 141 -4.03 6.57 -6.97
CA THR A 141 -4.57 5.49 -6.14
C THR A 141 -5.77 5.92 -5.29
N ASP A 142 -6.78 5.05 -5.21
CA ASP A 142 -7.86 5.09 -4.22
C ASP A 142 -7.35 4.77 -2.81
N LYS A 143 -6.78 5.81 -2.20
CA LYS A 143 -6.22 5.76 -0.85
C LYS A 143 -7.26 5.48 0.22
N ASP A 144 -8.50 5.94 0.04
CA ASP A 144 -9.55 5.78 1.05
C ASP A 144 -9.89 4.30 1.17
N SER A 145 -9.99 3.59 0.04
CA SER A 145 -10.13 2.14 0.03
C SER A 145 -8.92 1.43 0.65
N ILE A 146 -7.68 1.79 0.30
CA ILE A 146 -6.49 1.16 0.88
C ILE A 146 -6.46 1.35 2.41
N LEU A 147 -6.68 2.58 2.87
CA LEU A 147 -6.69 2.95 4.28
C LEU A 147 -7.91 2.43 5.03
N ALA A 148 -8.97 1.95 4.39
CA ALA A 148 -10.11 1.31 5.05
C ALA A 148 -9.96 -0.22 5.20
N SER A 149 -8.87 -0.81 4.69
CA SER A 149 -8.68 -2.27 4.68
C SER A 149 -8.67 -2.89 6.08
N LYS A 150 -9.28 -4.07 6.23
CA LYS A 150 -9.38 -4.79 7.51
C LYS A 150 -8.40 -5.94 7.63
N GLY A 151 -7.85 -6.44 6.52
CA GLY A 151 -6.86 -7.51 6.48
C GLY A 151 -5.63 -7.17 5.65
N ALA A 152 -4.49 -7.78 5.98
CA ALA A 152 -3.23 -7.55 5.24
C ALA A 152 -3.33 -7.97 3.76
N TYR A 153 -3.97 -9.11 3.47
CA TYR A 153 -4.18 -9.55 2.10
C TYR A 153 -5.18 -8.69 1.33
N GLU A 154 -6.22 -8.17 2.01
CA GLU A 154 -7.17 -7.22 1.42
C GLU A 154 -6.45 -5.92 1.02
N LEU A 155 -5.63 -5.38 1.92
CA LEU A 155 -4.83 -4.18 1.64
C LEU A 155 -3.92 -4.40 0.42
N LYS A 156 -3.15 -5.49 0.41
CA LYS A 156 -2.26 -5.82 -0.71
C LYS A 156 -3.03 -6.04 -2.01
N MET A 157 -4.21 -6.66 -1.95
CA MET A 157 -5.08 -6.83 -3.11
C MET A 157 -5.58 -5.48 -3.63
N ARG A 158 -6.04 -4.57 -2.76
CA ARG A 158 -6.46 -3.21 -3.15
C ARG A 158 -5.33 -2.44 -3.82
N VAL A 159 -4.12 -2.50 -3.27
CA VAL A 159 -2.93 -1.89 -3.88
C VAL A 159 -2.68 -2.48 -5.27
N LEU A 160 -2.75 -3.80 -5.41
CA LEU A 160 -2.56 -4.47 -6.70
C LEU A 160 -3.63 -4.05 -7.73
N LEU A 161 -4.91 -3.99 -7.35
CA LEU A 161 -5.97 -3.54 -8.25
C LEU A 161 -5.78 -2.08 -8.65
N ASN A 162 -5.45 -1.20 -7.71
CA ASN A 162 -5.14 0.21 -7.99
C ASN A 162 -4.03 0.35 -9.04
N MET A 163 -2.96 -0.44 -8.93
CA MET A 163 -1.86 -0.41 -9.89
C MET A 163 -2.27 -0.94 -11.27
N ASN A 164 -3.06 -2.00 -11.35
CA ASN A 164 -3.49 -2.58 -12.63
C ASN A 164 -4.55 -1.71 -13.34
N PHE A 165 -5.48 -1.14 -12.58
CA PHE A 165 -6.53 -0.26 -13.10
C PHE A 165 -6.09 1.21 -13.16
N ARG A 166 -4.80 1.47 -12.93
CA ARG A 166 -4.22 2.82 -12.99
C ARG A 166 -4.51 3.52 -14.30
N TYR A 167 -4.58 2.82 -15.44
CA TYR A 167 -4.96 3.42 -16.73
C TYR A 167 -6.24 2.79 -17.28
N ALA A 168 -7.16 2.41 -16.39
CA ALA A 168 -8.37 1.69 -16.75
C ALA A 168 -9.24 2.45 -17.75
N THR A 169 -9.77 1.71 -18.72
CA THR A 169 -10.89 2.08 -19.58
C THR A 169 -12.13 1.33 -19.10
N GLU A 170 -13.35 1.78 -19.47
CA GLU A 170 -14.63 1.26 -18.95
C GLU A 170 -14.88 -0.26 -19.13
N ASN A 171 -14.02 -1.00 -19.85
CA ASN A 171 -14.10 -2.45 -20.05
C ASN A 171 -12.82 -3.23 -19.68
N SER A 172 -11.90 -2.63 -18.93
CA SER A 172 -10.67 -3.33 -18.56
C SER A 172 -10.96 -4.50 -17.60
N VAL A 173 -10.35 -5.65 -17.84
CA VAL A 173 -10.43 -6.84 -16.98
C VAL A 173 -9.02 -7.22 -16.54
N TYR A 174 -8.84 -7.53 -15.26
CA TYR A 174 -7.55 -7.99 -14.74
C TYR A 174 -7.51 -9.51 -14.66
N ASN A 175 -6.52 -10.12 -15.32
CA ASN A 175 -6.43 -11.57 -15.49
C ASN A 175 -5.21 -12.24 -14.80
N PRO A 176 -5.04 -12.11 -13.47
CA PRO A 176 -3.89 -12.71 -12.79
C PRO A 176 -4.03 -14.23 -12.64
N SER A 177 -2.90 -14.93 -12.58
CA SER A 177 -2.87 -16.32 -12.12
C SER A 177 -2.85 -16.42 -10.60
N LEU A 178 -3.30 -17.55 -10.05
CA LEU A 178 -3.24 -17.82 -8.60
C LEU A 178 -1.79 -17.78 -8.10
N ASP A 179 -0.85 -18.34 -8.86
CA ASP A 179 0.58 -18.30 -8.50
C ASP A 179 1.13 -16.88 -8.44
N PHE A 180 0.73 -16.02 -9.37
CA PHE A 180 1.08 -14.61 -9.33
C PHE A 180 0.50 -13.93 -8.07
N LEU A 181 -0.76 -14.20 -7.72
CA LEU A 181 -1.38 -13.64 -6.52
C LEU A 181 -0.73 -14.18 -5.23
N ILE A 182 -0.36 -15.46 -5.18
CA ILE A 182 0.39 -16.04 -4.04
C ILE A 182 1.67 -15.25 -3.80
N GLU A 183 2.44 -15.00 -4.87
CA GLU A 183 3.68 -14.23 -4.79
C GLU A 183 3.41 -12.79 -4.34
N LYS A 184 2.49 -12.07 -5.00
CA LYS A 184 2.28 -10.63 -4.73
C LYS A 184 1.63 -10.35 -3.37
N LEU A 185 0.78 -11.24 -2.89
CA LEU A 185 0.16 -11.11 -1.56
C LEU A 185 1.11 -11.60 -0.45
N GLY A 186 2.18 -12.31 -0.80
CA GLY A 186 3.12 -12.90 0.16
C GLY A 186 2.51 -14.07 0.93
N ILE A 187 1.66 -14.87 0.27
CA ILE A 187 1.06 -16.07 0.86
C ILE A 187 2.11 -17.18 0.89
N SER A 188 2.22 -17.91 2.01
CA SER A 188 3.16 -19.03 2.11
C SER A 188 2.89 -20.07 1.02
N LYS A 189 3.95 -20.49 0.31
CA LYS A 189 3.90 -21.51 -0.74
C LYS A 189 3.46 -22.89 -0.22
N ASP A 190 3.63 -23.14 1.08
CA ASP A 190 3.24 -24.40 1.73
C ASP A 190 1.72 -24.49 1.94
N THR A 191 0.99 -23.38 1.73
CA THR A 191 -0.47 -23.36 1.84
C THR A 191 -1.11 -24.13 0.69
N ASN A 192 -2.09 -24.98 1.02
CA ASN A 192 -2.85 -25.73 0.02
C ASN A 192 -3.50 -24.80 -1.03
N LYS A 193 -3.20 -25.01 -2.33
CA LYS A 193 -3.70 -24.16 -3.42
C LYS A 193 -5.23 -24.03 -3.48
N ARG A 194 -6.00 -25.05 -3.10
CA ARG A 194 -7.47 -24.95 -3.06
C ARG A 194 -7.92 -24.00 -1.95
N THR A 195 -7.32 -24.11 -0.77
CA THR A 195 -7.60 -23.21 0.37
C THR A 195 -7.20 -21.78 0.02
N THR A 196 -6.02 -21.59 -0.59
CA THR A 196 -5.57 -20.29 -1.08
C THR A 196 -6.53 -19.70 -2.10
N LEU A 197 -6.97 -20.49 -3.09
CA LEU A 197 -7.95 -20.06 -4.08
C LEU A 197 -9.24 -19.58 -3.43
N GLN A 198 -9.80 -20.35 -2.50
CA GLN A 198 -11.01 -19.98 -1.76
C GLN A 198 -10.83 -18.70 -0.95
N MET A 199 -9.68 -18.53 -0.30
CA MET A 199 -9.36 -17.31 0.45
C MET A 199 -9.31 -16.09 -0.47
N VAL A 200 -8.60 -16.17 -1.60
CA VAL A 200 -8.48 -15.07 -2.57
C VAL A 200 -9.84 -14.69 -3.15
N VAL A 201 -10.65 -15.69 -3.54
CA VAL A 201 -12.03 -15.49 -3.99
C VAL A 201 -12.85 -14.73 -2.95
N ARG A 202 -12.84 -15.19 -1.69
CA ARG A 202 -13.58 -14.53 -0.60
C ARG A 202 -13.13 -13.09 -0.32
N ILE A 203 -11.85 -12.79 -0.53
CA ILE A 203 -11.34 -11.41 -0.40
C ILE A 203 -11.94 -10.56 -1.52
N LEU A 204 -11.80 -11.01 -2.77
CA LEU A 204 -12.28 -10.27 -3.95
C LEU A 204 -13.80 -10.06 -3.93
N GLU A 205 -14.59 -11.06 -3.53
CA GLU A 205 -16.05 -10.95 -3.46
C GLU A 205 -16.55 -9.93 -2.41
N LYS A 206 -15.73 -9.62 -1.41
CA LYS A 206 -16.06 -8.63 -0.36
C LYS A 206 -15.63 -7.21 -0.70
N MET A 207 -14.86 -7.04 -1.77
CA MET A 207 -14.28 -5.77 -2.16
C MET A 207 -15.27 -4.97 -3.02
N GLN A 208 -15.62 -3.77 -2.57
CA GLN A 208 -16.48 -2.83 -3.33
C GLN A 208 -15.84 -2.41 -4.67
N GLU A 209 -14.52 -2.60 -4.82
CA GLU A 209 -13.79 -2.35 -6.06
C GLU A 209 -14.07 -3.39 -7.16
N VAL A 210 -14.65 -4.53 -6.81
CA VAL A 210 -14.85 -5.68 -7.71
C VAL A 210 -16.35 -5.89 -7.93
N GLU A 211 -16.78 -5.85 -9.19
CA GLU A 211 -18.15 -6.13 -9.58
C GLU A 211 -18.40 -7.63 -9.71
N LYS A 212 -17.46 -8.32 -10.35
CA LYS A 212 -17.59 -9.75 -10.68
C LYS A 212 -16.21 -10.39 -10.74
N ILE A 213 -16.16 -11.67 -10.37
CA ILE A 213 -15.02 -12.53 -10.62
C ILE A 213 -15.43 -13.79 -11.37
N GLU A 214 -14.60 -14.22 -12.30
CA GLU A 214 -14.66 -15.56 -12.88
C GLU A 214 -13.32 -16.26 -12.62
N VAL A 215 -13.37 -17.58 -12.42
CA VAL A 215 -12.18 -18.37 -12.08
C VAL A 215 -12.10 -19.59 -12.98
N GLU A 216 -11.07 -19.62 -13.82
CA GLU A 216 -10.74 -20.78 -14.64
C GLU A 216 -9.67 -21.62 -13.93
N LYS A 217 -10.06 -22.79 -13.44
CA LYS A 217 -9.17 -23.67 -12.66
C LYS A 217 -8.41 -24.61 -13.59
N LYS A 218 -7.10 -24.74 -13.35
CA LYS A 218 -6.21 -25.67 -14.06
C LYS A 218 -5.86 -26.84 -13.15
N TYR A 219 -6.17 -28.06 -13.60
CA TYR A 219 -5.95 -29.29 -12.87
C TYR A 219 -4.96 -30.19 -13.59
N SER A 220 -4.15 -30.92 -12.80
CA SER A 220 -3.41 -32.10 -13.24
C SER A 220 -3.89 -33.30 -12.45
N GLY A 221 -4.62 -34.19 -13.13
CA GLY A 221 -5.44 -35.21 -12.47
C GLY A 221 -6.42 -34.58 -11.46
N LYS A 222 -6.34 -34.98 -10.19
CA LYS A 222 -7.18 -34.45 -9.09
C LYS A 222 -6.61 -33.20 -8.41
N LYS A 223 -5.36 -32.83 -8.69
CA LYS A 223 -4.64 -31.74 -8.01
C LYS A 223 -4.91 -30.43 -8.74
N LEU A 224 -5.30 -29.40 -7.97
CA LEU A 224 -5.37 -28.03 -8.49
C LEU A 224 -3.94 -27.52 -8.67
N GLU A 225 -3.52 -27.28 -9.91
CA GLU A 225 -2.20 -26.75 -10.21
C GLU A 225 -2.20 -25.23 -10.23
N ASN A 226 -3.21 -24.60 -10.81
CA ASN A 226 -3.30 -23.14 -10.88
C ASN A 226 -4.75 -22.70 -11.10
N ALA A 227 -5.00 -21.39 -11.10
CA ALA A 227 -6.23 -20.81 -11.61
C ALA A 227 -5.95 -19.46 -12.27
N ILE A 228 -6.71 -19.10 -13.30
CA ILE A 228 -6.71 -17.75 -13.88
C ILE A 228 -7.98 -17.07 -13.40
N PHE A 229 -7.82 -15.91 -12.78
CA PHE A 229 -8.93 -15.05 -12.40
C PHE A 229 -9.27 -14.14 -13.57
N LYS A 230 -10.54 -13.79 -13.72
CA LYS A 230 -10.98 -12.63 -14.50
C LYS A 230 -11.71 -11.70 -13.53
N ILE A 231 -11.05 -10.60 -13.17
CA ILE A 231 -11.53 -9.66 -12.17
C ILE A 231 -12.09 -8.45 -12.92
N TYR A 232 -13.40 -8.25 -12.80
CA TYR A 232 -14.13 -7.15 -13.42
C TYR A 232 -14.27 -6.04 -12.35
N PRO A 233 -13.76 -4.82 -12.61
CA PRO A 233 -13.84 -3.72 -11.66
C PRO A 233 -15.26 -3.16 -11.59
N SER A 234 -15.67 -2.63 -10.44
CA SER A 234 -16.93 -1.90 -10.33
C SER A 234 -16.86 -0.55 -11.06
N LYS A 235 -18.01 -0.11 -11.60
CA LYS A 235 -18.13 1.20 -12.28
C LYS A 235 -17.68 2.36 -11.39
N GLU A 236 -18.00 2.30 -10.10
CA GLU A 236 -17.59 3.31 -9.13
C GLU A 236 -16.07 3.35 -8.99
N PHE A 237 -15.42 2.19 -8.86
CA PHE A 237 -13.96 2.12 -8.79
C PHE A 237 -13.30 2.62 -10.08
N VAL A 238 -13.79 2.23 -11.25
CA VAL A 238 -13.29 2.77 -12.54
C VAL A 238 -13.41 4.29 -12.59
N SER A 239 -14.55 4.84 -12.14
CA SER A 239 -14.77 6.30 -12.11
C SER A 239 -13.80 7.02 -11.19
N VAL A 240 -13.53 6.45 -10.00
CA VAL A 240 -12.51 6.97 -9.07
C VAL A 240 -11.13 6.96 -9.74
N MET A 241 -10.73 5.86 -10.38
CA MET A 241 -9.43 5.75 -11.06
C MET A 241 -9.29 6.76 -12.21
N ILE A 242 -10.33 6.95 -13.03
CA ILE A 242 -10.34 7.95 -14.11
C ILE A 242 -10.19 9.37 -13.55
N ASN A 243 -10.91 9.71 -12.49
CA ASN A 243 -10.84 11.03 -11.86
C ASN A 243 -9.46 11.29 -11.25
N ASN A 244 -8.91 10.31 -10.55
CA ASN A 244 -7.56 10.33 -10.01
C ASN A 244 -6.51 10.62 -11.11
N ASN A 245 -6.60 9.95 -12.26
CA ASN A 245 -5.70 10.19 -13.40
C ASN A 245 -5.80 11.59 -14.00
N LYS A 246 -7.01 12.15 -14.10
CA LYS A 246 -7.22 13.52 -14.60
C LYS A 246 -6.50 14.53 -13.70
N LEU A 247 -6.57 14.35 -12.39
CA LEU A 247 -5.89 15.20 -11.42
C LEU A 247 -4.35 15.07 -11.54
N THR A 248 -3.83 13.87 -11.75
CA THR A 248 -2.40 13.64 -11.98
C THR A 248 -1.90 14.37 -13.24
N LYS A 249 -2.65 14.32 -14.35
CA LYS A 249 -2.26 15.00 -15.61
C LYS A 249 -2.24 16.53 -15.46
N ARG A 250 -3.29 17.13 -14.91
CA ARG A 250 -3.40 18.60 -14.73
C ARG A 250 -2.27 19.19 -13.90
N THR A 251 -1.65 18.42 -13.01
CA THR A 251 -0.55 18.94 -12.20
C THR A 251 0.77 18.96 -12.96
N LYS A 252 1.02 17.96 -13.83
CA LYS A 252 2.19 17.97 -14.71
C LYS A 252 2.17 19.16 -15.67
N ASP A 253 0.98 19.56 -16.12
CA ASP A 253 0.81 20.72 -16.98
C ASP A 253 1.06 22.05 -16.25
N ASN A 254 0.85 22.09 -14.93
CA ASN A 254 1.04 23.28 -14.09
C ASN A 254 2.45 23.39 -13.47
N GLU A 255 3.32 22.39 -13.64
CA GLU A 255 4.74 22.44 -13.23
C GLU A 255 5.64 23.06 -14.33
N TYR A 256 5.05 23.51 -15.45
CA TYR A 256 5.72 24.20 -16.57
C TYR A 256 5.25 25.66 -16.77
N VAL A 257 4.89 26.36 -15.70
CA VAL A 257 4.67 27.82 -15.72
C VAL A 257 5.55 28.50 -14.68
#